data_AF-A0A1T4M0M7-F1
#
_entry.id   AF-A0A1T4M0M7-F1
#
_cell.length_a   1.000
_cell.length_b   1.000
_cell.length_c   1.000
_cell.angle_alpha   90.00
_cell.angle_beta   90.00
_cell.angle_gamma   90.00
#
_symmetry.space_group_name_H-M   'P 1'
#
loop_
_entity.id
_entity.type
_entity.pdbx_description
1 polymer ?
#
loop_
_entity_poly.entity_id
_entity_poly.type
_entity_poly.pdbx_seq_one_letter_code
_entity_poly.pdbx_strand_id
1 'polypeptide(L)' 'MTKLDPRLSEFESTEVAESYDCWFRAKVETAIADTRPKLPHDQVMAEMEAIIVAAERRPA' A
#
# COMPACT_ATOMS: atom_id res chain seq x y z
N MET A 1 -2.56 -21.20 14.69
CA MET A 1 -2.77 -19.76 14.93
C MET A 1 -2.04 -19.35 16.20
N THR A 2 -0.79 -18.87 16.08
CA THR A 2 -0.03 -18.39 17.24
C THR A 2 -0.27 -16.90 17.39
N LYS A 3 -0.78 -16.47 18.55
CA LYS A 3 -0.93 -15.04 18.87
C LYS A 3 0.46 -14.42 19.04
N LEU A 4 0.70 -13.30 18.37
CA LEU A 4 1.99 -12.62 18.38
C LEU A 4 2.01 -11.50 19.43
N ASP A 5 3.20 -11.20 19.97
CA ASP A 5 3.39 -10.08 20.89
C ASP A 5 3.34 -8.76 20.11
N PRO A 6 2.45 -7.81 20.46
CA PRO A 6 2.35 -6.51 19.80
C PRO A 6 3.64 -5.66 19.82
N ARG A 7 4.57 -5.94 20.74
CA ARG A 7 5.89 -5.28 20.77
C ARG A 7 6.86 -5.80 19.71
N LEU A 8 6.63 -7.01 19.21
CA LEU A 8 7.50 -7.69 18.24
C LEU A 8 6.88 -7.75 16.84
N SER A 9 5.56 -7.72 16.75
CA SER A 9 4.81 -7.83 15.49
C SER A 9 3.62 -6.89 15.48
N GLU A 10 3.41 -6.22 14.36
CA GLU A 10 2.20 -5.43 14.07
C GLU A 10 0.95 -6.31 13.85
N PHE A 11 1.13 -7.59 13.51
CA PHE A 11 0.03 -8.53 13.31
C PHE A 11 -0.33 -9.25 14.60
N GLU A 12 -1.63 -9.49 14.78
CA GLU A 12 -2.18 -10.18 15.95
C GLU A 12 -1.82 -11.67 15.99
N SER A 13 -1.56 -12.28 14.83
CA SER A 13 -1.30 -13.71 14.71
C SER A 13 -0.44 -14.07 13.50
N THR A 14 0.16 -15.25 13.55
CA THR A 14 1.00 -15.78 12.44
C THR A 14 0.24 -15.94 11.14
N GLU A 15 -1.02 -16.39 11.16
CA GLU A 15 -1.81 -16.60 9.94
C GLU A 15 -2.15 -15.27 9.25
N VAL A 16 -2.46 -14.22 10.03
CA VAL A 16 -2.71 -12.88 9.47
C VAL A 16 -1.42 -12.33 8.85
N ALA A 17 -0.28 -12.52 9.51
CA ALA A 17 1.03 -12.10 8.98
C ALA A 17 1.38 -12.84 7.68
N GLU A 18 1.18 -14.16 7.63
CA GLU A 18 1.44 -14.98 6.44
C GLU A 18 0.51 -14.62 5.27
N SER A 19 -0.77 -14.37 5.55
CA SER A 19 -1.74 -13.91 4.55
C SER A 19 -1.35 -12.54 3.98
N TYR A 20 -0.93 -11.62 4.84
CA TYR A 20 -0.43 -10.32 4.42
C TYR A 20 0.84 -10.44 3.57
N ASP A 21 1.83 -11.24 4.00
CA ASP A 21 3.08 -11.45 3.25
C ASP A 21 2.81 -12.02 1.85
N CYS A 22 1.92 -13.02 1.74
CA CYS A 22 1.51 -13.58 0.44
C CYS A 22 0.92 -12.51 -0.48
N TRP A 23 -0.04 -11.72 0.03
CA TRP A 23 -0.65 -10.65 -0.75
C TRP A 23 0.36 -9.55 -1.13
N PHE A 24 1.22 -9.16 -0.19
CA PHE A 24 2.18 -8.07 -0.38
C PHE A 24 3.21 -8.45 -1.43
N ARG A 25 3.74 -9.68 -1.40
CA ARG A 25 4.66 -10.20 -2.42
C ARG A 25 4.01 -10.20 -3.81
N ALA A 26 2.80 -10.72 -3.94
CA ALA A 26 2.08 -10.73 -5.21
C ALA A 26 1.86 -9.30 -5.76
N LYS A 27 1.55 -8.34 -4.87
CA LYS A 27 1.40 -6.92 -5.23
C LYS A 27 2.72 -6.30 -5.70
N VAL A 28 3.82 -6.60 -5.01
CA VAL A 28 5.17 -6.11 -5.38
C VAL A 28 5.62 -6.72 -6.71
N GLU A 29 5.44 -8.02 -6.92
CA GLU A 29 5.77 -8.68 -8.18
C GLU A 29 5.01 -8.07 -9.35
N THR A 30 3.72 -7.81 -9.18
CA THR A 30 2.90 -7.10 -10.18
C THR A 30 3.46 -5.70 -10.47
N ALA A 31 3.88 -4.95 -9.44
CA ALA A 31 4.44 -3.61 -9.62
C ALA A 31 5.84 -3.61 -10.25
N ILE A 32 6.65 -4.65 -10.03
CA ILE A 32 7.95 -4.83 -10.68
C ILE A 32 7.77 -5.19 -12.15
N ALA A 33 6.78 -6.02 -12.48
CA ALA A 33 6.47 -6.41 -13.86
C ALA A 33 5.86 -5.28 -14.70
N ASP A 34 5.42 -4.18 -14.07
CA ASP A 34 4.85 -3.02 -14.75
C ASP A 34 5.90 -2.30 -15.62
N THR A 35 5.62 -2.23 -16.92
CA THR A 35 6.51 -1.65 -17.94
C THR A 35 6.34 -0.14 -18.10
N ARG A 36 5.39 0.49 -17.40
CA ARG A 36 5.20 1.94 -17.45
C ARG A 36 6.45 2.67 -16.92
N PRO A 37 6.82 3.82 -17.50
CA PRO A 37 7.96 4.59 -17.03
C PRO A 37 7.74 5.06 -15.58
N LYS A 38 8.85 5.21 -14.84
CA LYS A 38 8.80 5.77 -13.49
C LYS A 38 8.44 7.25 -13.55
N LEU A 39 7.68 7.71 -12.55
CA LEU A 39 7.28 9.11 -12.41
C LEU A 39 8.28 9.86 -11.51
N PRO A 40 8.67 11.09 -11.88
CA PRO A 40 9.40 11.97 -10.97
C PRO A 40 8.59 12.27 -9.70
N HIS A 41 9.29 12.51 -8.58
CA HIS A 41 8.65 12.82 -7.31
C HIS A 41 7.65 13.99 -7.40
N ASP A 42 8.07 15.10 -8.03
CA ASP A 42 7.25 16.31 -8.16
C ASP A 42 5.95 16.05 -8.93
N GLN A 43 6.02 15.17 -9.93
CA GLN A 43 4.83 14.79 -10.71
C GLN A 43 3.86 13.98 -9.84
N VAL A 44 4.36 13.03 -9.05
CA VAL A 44 3.51 12.27 -8.11
C VAL A 44 2.84 13.20 -7.11
N MET A 45 3.57 14.17 -6.55
CA MET A 45 3.00 15.13 -5.61
C MET A 45 1.92 16.02 -6.24
N ALA A 46 2.13 16.48 -7.48
CA ALA A 46 1.13 17.26 -8.21
C ALA A 46 -0.14 16.44 -8.51
N GLU A 47 0.00 15.17 -8.88
CA GLU A 47 -1.12 14.26 -9.10
C GLU A 47 -1.90 13.99 -7.80
N MET A 48 -1.20 13.81 -6.66
CA MET A 48 -1.85 13.63 -5.36
C MET A 48 -2.62 14.86 -4.90
N GLU A 49 -2.05 16.05 -5.05
CA GLU A 49 -2.72 17.32 -4.72
C GLU A 49 -4.03 17.48 -5.52
N ALA A 50 -3.99 17.18 -6.82
CA ALA A 50 -5.18 17.24 -7.67
C ALA A 50 -6.28 16.28 -7.20
N ILE A 51 -5.92 15.07 -6.74
CA ILE A 51 -6.87 14.09 -6.18
C ILE A 51 -7.49 14.60 -4.89
N ILE A 52 -6.70 15.20 -3.99
CA ILE A 52 -7.16 15.76 -2.72
C ILE A 52 -8.15 16.90 -2.97
N VAL A 53 -7.77 17.87 -3.81
CA VAL A 53 -8.65 19.00 -4.17
C VAL A 53 -9.95 18.51 -4.81
N ALA A 54 -9.89 17.49 -5.67
CA ALA A 54 -11.09 16.89 -6.24
C ALA A 54 -11.97 16.20 -5.19
N ALA A 55 -11.35 15.56 -4.19
CA ALA A 55 -12.05 14.91 -3.10
C ALA A 55 -12.76 15.91 -2.18
N GLU A 56 -12.12 17.01 -1.83
CA GLU A 56 -12.70 18.09 -0.99
C GLU A 56 -13.88 18.79 -1.67
N ARG A 57 -13.86 18.87 -3.00
CA ARG A 57 -14.95 19.47 -3.79
C ARG A 57 -16.14 18.54 -3.99
N ARG A 58 -16.02 17.24 -3.65
CA ARG A 58 -17.18 16.34 -3.72
C ARG A 58 -18.15 16.69 -2.57
N PRO A 59 -19.43 16.95 -2.87
CA PRO A 59 -20.44 17.07 -1.83
C PRO A 59 -20.59 15.71 -1.12
N ALA A 60 -20.90 15.76 0.18
CA ALA A 60 -21.14 14.60 1.03
C ALA A 60 -22.34 13.75 0.56
#